data_AF-A0A843LTW1-F1
#
_entry.id   AF-A0A843LTW1-F1
#
_cell.length_a   1.000
_cell.length_b   1.000
_cell.length_c   1.000
_cell.angle_alpha   90.00
_cell.angle_beta   90.00
_cell.angle_gamma   90.00
#
_symmetry.space_group_name_H-M   'P 1'
#
loop_
_entity.id
_entity.type
_entity.pdbx_description
1 polymer ?
#
loop_
_entity_poly.entity_id
_entity_poly.type
_entity_poly.pdbx_seq_one_letter_code
_entity_poly.pdbx_strand_id
1 'polypeptide(L)'
;EPNGTMVIDIGAGSTDIVIISLGGINDIETVRCGGDDIDNRIVELVAEKYNVAIGIHDAESAKIEVGMIHCSEQLENLSVEVIGKSLETNRPKKVVIDSMLVADAVEPFMQEIVDGLNVILERLSPELMMGVYNNAVAVGGSSRLRGLKERVFDEISIPIEVSDDPMTVVAKGTAIVAAEPLALEPEVRLRAMK
;
A
#
# COMPACT_ATOMS: atom_id res chain seq x y z
N GLU A 1 -0.03 29.29 -5.27
CA GLU A 1 -1.15 28.72 -6.04
C GLU A 1 -1.55 27.39 -5.39
N PRO A 2 -2.82 26.97 -5.45
CA PRO A 2 -3.22 25.67 -4.93
C PRO A 2 -2.44 24.59 -5.70
N ASN A 3 -1.48 23.95 -5.03
CA ASN A 3 -0.69 22.87 -5.58
C ASN A 3 -1.12 21.59 -4.87
N GLY A 4 -1.75 20.66 -5.59
CA GLY A 4 -2.16 19.38 -5.03
C GLY A 4 -0.95 18.50 -4.73
N THR A 5 -0.99 17.77 -3.61
CA THR A 5 -0.08 16.67 -3.32
C THR A 5 -0.93 15.45 -3.02
N MET A 6 -0.73 14.35 -3.75
CA MET A 6 -1.40 13.09 -3.46
C MET A 6 -0.52 12.27 -2.52
N VAL A 7 -1.11 11.78 -1.44
CA VAL A 7 -0.48 10.83 -0.51
C VAL A 7 -1.28 9.55 -0.53
N ILE A 8 -0.62 8.42 -0.78
CA ILE A 8 -1.21 7.08 -0.78
C ILE A 8 -0.61 6.31 0.39
N ASP A 9 -1.29 6.26 1.53
CA ASP A 9 -0.82 5.53 2.71
C ASP A 9 -1.36 4.10 2.70
N ILE A 10 -0.51 3.13 2.35
CA ILE A 10 -0.87 1.71 2.28
C ILE A 10 -0.44 1.04 3.58
N GLY A 11 -1.38 1.00 4.52
CA GLY A 11 -1.20 0.44 5.85
C GLY A 11 -1.40 -1.08 5.92
N ALA A 12 -1.65 -1.56 7.13
CA ALA A 12 -1.94 -2.96 7.42
C ALA A 12 -3.40 -3.32 7.12
N GLY A 13 -4.37 -2.54 7.61
CA GLY A 13 -5.80 -2.83 7.43
C GLY A 13 -6.56 -1.86 6.52
N SER A 14 -5.90 -0.80 6.04
CA SER A 14 -6.52 0.19 5.15
C SER A 14 -5.48 0.87 4.28
N THR A 15 -5.99 1.43 3.18
CA THR A 15 -5.26 2.33 2.31
C THR A 15 -5.99 3.66 2.24
N ASP A 16 -5.31 4.74 2.63
CA ASP A 16 -5.85 6.09 2.58
C ASP A 16 -5.20 6.87 1.43
N ILE A 17 -6.04 7.41 0.54
CA ILE A 17 -5.63 8.20 -0.61
C ILE A 17 -6.09 9.63 -0.34
N VAL A 18 -5.16 10.57 -0.19
CA VAL A 18 -5.44 11.93 0.28
C VAL A 18 -4.86 12.94 -0.68
N ILE A 19 -5.67 13.94 -1.06
CA ILE A 19 -5.19 15.13 -1.76
C ILE A 19 -5.03 16.26 -0.76
N ILE A 20 -3.81 16.73 -0.58
CA ILE A 20 -3.46 17.86 0.29
C ILE A 20 -3.22 19.09 -0.58
N SER A 21 -3.77 20.23 -0.20
CA SER A 21 -3.50 21.53 -0.82
C SER A 21 -3.65 22.62 0.22
N LEU A 22 -2.81 23.66 0.13
CA LEU A 22 -2.82 24.80 1.05
C LEU A 22 -2.81 24.40 2.54
N GLY A 23 -2.08 23.34 2.91
CA GLY A 23 -1.96 22.91 4.32
C GLY A 23 -3.19 22.21 4.90
N GLY A 24 -4.18 21.87 4.07
CA GLY A 24 -5.39 21.13 4.45
C GLY A 24 -5.69 19.96 3.52
N ILE A 25 -6.57 19.08 3.98
CA ILE A 25 -7.12 17.98 3.16
C ILE A 25 -8.17 18.58 2.22
N ASN A 26 -7.98 18.39 0.92
CA ASN A 26 -8.92 18.79 -0.11
C ASN A 26 -9.91 17.66 -0.42
N ASP A 27 -9.41 16.43 -0.59
CA ASP A 27 -10.21 15.23 -0.84
C ASP A 27 -9.53 14.02 -0.18
N ILE A 28 -10.31 12.99 0.14
CA ILE A 28 -9.86 11.73 0.72
C ILE A 28 -10.74 10.58 0.22
N GLU A 29 -10.10 9.45 -0.08
CA GLU A 29 -10.73 8.16 -0.34
C GLU A 29 -10.05 7.11 0.54
N THR A 30 -10.83 6.31 1.27
CA THR A 30 -10.31 5.25 2.14
C THR A 30 -10.78 3.90 1.64
N VAL A 31 -9.83 3.07 1.22
CA VAL A 31 -10.05 1.67 0.85
C VAL A 31 -9.80 0.81 2.09
N ARG A 32 -10.73 -0.10 2.40
CA ARG A 32 -10.67 -0.95 3.61
C ARG A 32 -9.91 -2.25 3.36
N CYS A 33 -8.74 -2.14 2.75
CA CYS A 33 -7.81 -3.23 2.55
C CYS A 33 -6.35 -2.75 2.71
N GLY A 34 -5.46 -3.65 3.11
CA GLY A 34 -4.03 -3.37 3.25
C GLY A 34 -3.15 -4.61 3.33
N GLY A 35 -2.02 -4.47 4.01
CA GLY A 35 -1.01 -5.51 4.18
C GLY A 35 -1.52 -6.80 4.81
N ASP A 36 -2.44 -6.73 5.77
CA ASP A 36 -2.98 -7.89 6.50
C ASP A 36 -3.85 -8.75 5.56
N ASP A 37 -4.61 -8.12 4.67
CA ASP A 37 -5.44 -8.82 3.70
C ASP A 37 -4.59 -9.60 2.69
N ILE A 38 -3.46 -9.00 2.27
CA ILE A 38 -2.46 -9.67 1.42
C ILE A 38 -1.89 -10.89 2.14
N ASP A 39 -1.52 -10.77 3.43
CA ASP A 39 -0.98 -11.89 4.20
C ASP A 39 -1.99 -13.03 4.31
N ASN A 40 -3.25 -12.71 4.59
CA ASN A 40 -4.33 -13.70 4.62
C ASN A 40 -4.48 -14.40 3.26
N ARG A 41 -4.43 -13.64 2.16
CA ARG A 41 -4.54 -14.23 0.81
C ARG A 41 -3.34 -15.11 0.45
N ILE A 42 -2.14 -14.78 0.90
CA ILE A 42 -0.96 -15.67 0.76
C ILE A 42 -1.20 -17.00 1.49
N VAL A 43 -1.71 -16.97 2.73
CA VAL A 43 -2.04 -18.19 3.48
C VAL A 43 -3.03 -19.07 2.70
N GLU A 44 -4.08 -18.47 2.16
CA GLU A 44 -5.09 -19.17 1.36
C GLU A 44 -4.49 -19.78 0.08
N LEU A 45 -3.74 -19.00 -0.70
CA LEU A 45 -3.12 -19.48 -1.94
C LEU A 45 -2.13 -20.63 -1.69
N VAL A 46 -1.38 -20.59 -0.58
CA VAL A 46 -0.48 -21.69 -0.20
C VAL A 46 -1.27 -22.94 0.16
N ALA A 47 -2.39 -22.82 0.88
CA ALA A 47 -3.27 -23.93 1.19
C ALA A 47 -3.89 -24.54 -0.08
N GLU A 48 -4.39 -23.71 -0.99
CA GLU A 48 -4.97 -24.11 -2.29
C GLU A 48 -3.94 -24.80 -3.19
N LYS A 49 -2.75 -24.20 -3.37
CA LYS A 49 -1.73 -24.67 -4.32
C LYS A 49 -0.96 -25.89 -3.81
N TYR A 50 -0.68 -25.97 -2.51
CA TYR A 50 0.24 -26.97 -1.96
C TYR A 50 -0.40 -27.96 -0.98
N ASN A 51 -1.68 -27.77 -0.62
CA ASN A 51 -2.37 -28.51 0.43
C ASN A 51 -1.61 -28.43 1.78
N VAL A 52 -1.11 -27.24 2.11
CA VAL A 52 -0.29 -26.95 3.29
C VAL A 52 -0.83 -25.71 3.99
N ALA A 53 -1.04 -25.79 5.30
CA ALA A 53 -1.33 -24.62 6.13
C ALA A 53 -0.02 -24.00 6.64
N ILE A 54 0.12 -22.69 6.50
CA ILE A 54 1.20 -21.87 7.07
C ILE A 54 0.63 -20.83 8.05
N GLY A 55 1.47 -20.27 8.91
CA GLY A 55 1.05 -19.20 9.82
C GLY A 55 1.05 -17.83 9.13
N ILE A 56 0.31 -16.87 9.72
CA ILE A 56 0.26 -15.50 9.20
C ILE A 56 1.63 -14.82 9.20
N HIS A 57 2.48 -15.11 10.19
CA HIS A 57 3.86 -14.58 10.24
C HIS A 57 4.76 -15.13 9.13
N ASP A 58 4.55 -16.38 8.71
CA ASP A 58 5.31 -16.94 7.58
C ASP A 58 4.87 -16.28 6.27
N ALA A 59 3.57 -16.00 6.13
CA ALA A 59 3.02 -15.27 5.00
C ALA A 59 3.53 -13.81 4.94
N GLU A 60 3.50 -13.08 6.06
CA GLU A 60 4.03 -11.72 6.16
C GLU A 60 5.54 -11.68 5.84
N SER A 61 6.31 -12.63 6.38
CA SER A 61 7.74 -12.72 6.10
C SER A 61 8.00 -12.96 4.61
N ALA A 62 7.23 -13.86 3.98
CA ALA A 62 7.31 -14.09 2.54
C ALA A 62 6.91 -12.85 1.72
N LYS A 63 5.84 -12.14 2.11
CA LYS A 63 5.44 -10.86 1.50
C LYS A 63 6.58 -9.85 1.54
N ILE A 64 7.24 -9.70 2.68
CA ILE A 64 8.35 -8.76 2.86
C ILE A 64 9.57 -9.15 2.02
N GLU A 65 9.91 -10.44 1.97
CA GLU A 65 11.12 -10.91 1.30
C GLU A 65 10.99 -10.98 -0.22
N VAL A 66 9.86 -11.46 -0.74
CA VAL A 66 9.69 -11.75 -2.17
C VAL A 66 8.55 -10.99 -2.82
N GLY A 67 7.81 -10.17 -2.07
CA GLY A 67 6.61 -9.50 -2.56
C GLY A 67 6.85 -8.62 -3.78
N MET A 68 5.90 -8.72 -4.71
CA MET A 68 5.81 -7.87 -5.88
C MET A 68 4.35 -7.72 -6.30
N ILE A 69 4.11 -6.83 -7.25
CA ILE A 69 2.81 -6.55 -7.85
C ILE A 69 2.91 -6.83 -9.35
N HIS A 70 1.82 -7.31 -9.97
CA HIS A 70 1.75 -7.40 -11.43
C HIS A 70 1.77 -6.00 -12.03
N CYS A 71 2.76 -5.72 -12.88
CA CYS A 71 2.94 -4.43 -13.56
C CYS A 71 3.53 -4.62 -14.96
N SER A 72 3.64 -3.54 -15.73
CA SER A 72 4.24 -3.53 -17.06
C SER A 72 5.74 -3.85 -17.08
N GLU A 73 6.46 -3.60 -15.97
CA GLU A 73 7.87 -3.93 -15.85
C GLU A 73 8.14 -5.41 -15.57
N GLN A 74 9.24 -5.92 -16.14
CA GLN A 74 9.71 -7.27 -15.85
C GLN A 74 10.54 -7.27 -14.56
N LEU A 75 9.91 -7.64 -13.46
CA LEU A 75 10.56 -7.78 -12.15
C LEU A 75 11.26 -9.14 -12.00
N GLU A 76 12.34 -9.17 -11.22
CA GLU A 76 12.99 -10.42 -10.84
C GLU A 76 12.07 -11.27 -9.97
N ASN A 77 11.86 -12.53 -10.37
CA ASN A 77 11.10 -13.49 -9.59
C ASN A 77 11.99 -14.11 -8.50
N LEU A 78 11.71 -13.76 -7.25
CA LEU A 78 12.40 -14.24 -6.06
C LEU A 78 11.60 -15.38 -5.42
N SER A 79 12.22 -16.12 -4.49
CA SER A 79 11.52 -17.16 -3.75
C SER A 79 12.12 -17.40 -2.37
N VAL A 80 11.27 -17.86 -1.44
CA VAL A 80 11.61 -18.25 -0.08
C VAL A 80 10.99 -19.61 0.25
N GLU A 81 11.67 -20.39 1.08
CA GLU A 81 11.14 -21.66 1.59
C GLU A 81 10.52 -21.47 2.98
N VAL A 82 9.30 -21.96 3.17
CA VAL A 82 8.61 -21.98 4.46
C VAL A 82 8.21 -23.41 4.84
N ILE A 83 8.10 -23.68 6.14
CA ILE A 83 7.66 -24.99 6.66
C ILE A 83 6.25 -24.84 7.22
N GLY A 84 5.29 -25.47 6.56
CA GLY A 84 3.91 -25.55 7.01
C GLY A 84 3.51 -26.95 7.47
N LYS A 85 2.23 -27.09 7.80
CA LYS A 85 1.60 -28.38 8.13
C LYS A 85 0.82 -28.89 6.93
N SER A 86 1.19 -30.05 6.40
CA SER A 86 0.42 -30.76 5.38
C SER A 86 -1.01 -31.03 5.89
N LEU A 87 -2.01 -30.61 5.12
CA LEU A 87 -3.43 -30.80 5.45
C LEU A 87 -3.87 -32.25 5.29
N GLU A 88 -3.22 -32.99 4.40
CA GLU A 88 -3.47 -34.42 4.18
C GLU A 88 -2.83 -35.29 5.27
N THR A 89 -1.54 -35.07 5.57
CA THR A 89 -0.77 -35.98 6.43
C THR A 89 -0.60 -35.49 7.86
N ASN A 90 -0.95 -34.23 8.15
CA ASN A 90 -0.72 -33.55 9.43
C ASN A 90 0.76 -33.50 9.85
N ARG A 91 1.71 -33.63 8.91
CA ARG A 91 3.16 -33.56 9.16
C ARG A 91 3.78 -32.27 8.60
N PRO A 92 4.96 -31.84 9.10
CA PRO A 92 5.71 -30.74 8.51
C PRO A 92 5.99 -31.00 7.03
N LYS A 93 5.72 -30.01 6.18
CA LYS A 93 5.99 -30.03 4.73
C LYS A 93 6.57 -28.68 4.32
N LYS A 94 7.70 -28.72 3.63
CA LYS A 94 8.35 -27.55 3.02
C LYS A 94 7.58 -27.15 1.76
N VAL A 95 7.37 -25.85 1.57
CA VAL A 95 6.80 -25.26 0.37
C VAL A 95 7.60 -24.03 -0.02
N VAL A 96 7.61 -23.72 -1.30
CA VAL A 96 8.29 -22.53 -1.84
C VAL A 96 7.23 -21.49 -2.18
N ILE A 97 7.40 -20.30 -1.63
CA ILE A 97 6.60 -19.11 -1.96
C ILE A 97 7.47 -18.26 -2.88
N ASP A 98 6.99 -18.02 -4.09
CA ASP A 98 7.65 -17.19 -5.09
C ASP A 98 6.95 -15.83 -5.24
N SER A 99 7.61 -14.88 -5.89
CA SER A 99 7.06 -13.55 -6.10
C SER A 99 5.76 -13.58 -6.89
N MET A 100 5.57 -14.55 -7.80
CA MET A 100 4.33 -14.71 -8.56
C MET A 100 3.14 -15.06 -7.66
N LEU A 101 3.30 -15.99 -6.71
CA LEU A 101 2.25 -16.30 -5.74
C LEU A 101 1.87 -15.06 -4.92
N VAL A 102 2.86 -14.28 -4.49
CA VAL A 102 2.59 -13.03 -3.75
C VAL A 102 1.90 -12.00 -4.65
N ALA A 103 2.32 -11.83 -5.90
CA ALA A 103 1.66 -10.94 -6.85
C ALA A 103 0.19 -11.34 -7.08
N ASP A 104 -0.10 -12.64 -7.23
CA ASP A 104 -1.46 -13.17 -7.32
C ASP A 104 -2.26 -12.92 -6.02
N ALA A 105 -1.61 -12.91 -4.86
CA ALA A 105 -2.24 -12.56 -3.59
C ALA A 105 -2.56 -11.07 -3.49
N VAL A 106 -1.71 -10.20 -4.04
CA VAL A 106 -1.86 -8.74 -3.99
C VAL A 106 -2.93 -8.24 -4.98
N GLU A 107 -3.05 -8.87 -6.16
CA GLU A 107 -3.90 -8.40 -7.26
C GLU A 107 -5.33 -7.95 -6.87
N PRO A 108 -6.14 -8.73 -6.12
CA PRO A 108 -7.49 -8.28 -5.77
C PRO A 108 -7.49 -6.98 -4.95
N PHE A 109 -6.53 -6.80 -4.04
CA PHE A 109 -6.42 -5.61 -3.21
C PHE A 109 -5.84 -4.43 -3.98
N MET A 110 -4.90 -4.69 -4.88
CA MET A 110 -4.39 -3.65 -5.78
C MET A 110 -5.50 -3.10 -6.67
N GLN A 111 -6.40 -3.96 -7.16
CA GLN A 111 -7.57 -3.50 -7.92
C GLN A 111 -8.47 -2.58 -7.09
N GLU A 112 -8.73 -2.91 -5.82
CA GLU A 112 -9.50 -2.04 -4.92
C GLU A 112 -8.80 -0.68 -4.69
N ILE A 113 -7.47 -0.68 -4.55
CA ILE A 113 -6.67 0.56 -4.43
C ILE A 113 -6.76 1.39 -5.72
N VAL A 114 -6.65 0.75 -6.90
CA VAL A 114 -6.79 1.40 -8.21
C VAL A 114 -8.19 2.01 -8.38
N ASP A 115 -9.23 1.30 -7.96
CA ASP A 115 -10.60 1.80 -8.00
C ASP A 115 -10.73 3.06 -7.11
N GLY A 116 -10.15 3.03 -5.89
CA GLY A 116 -10.09 4.21 -5.01
C GLY A 116 -9.32 5.39 -5.62
N LEU A 117 -8.22 5.11 -6.32
CA LEU A 117 -7.44 6.14 -7.05
C LEU A 117 -8.27 6.77 -8.18
N ASN A 118 -9.00 5.97 -8.95
CA ASN A 118 -9.88 6.49 -9.99
C ASN A 118 -10.99 7.36 -9.41
N VAL A 119 -11.60 6.91 -8.32
CA VAL A 119 -12.66 7.63 -7.60
C VAL A 119 -12.18 9.01 -7.11
N ILE A 120 -10.96 9.13 -6.58
CA ILE A 120 -10.44 10.44 -6.14
C ILE A 120 -10.09 11.34 -7.34
N LEU A 121 -9.57 10.77 -8.43
CA LEU A 121 -9.23 11.51 -9.65
C LEU A 121 -10.47 12.04 -10.38
N GLU A 122 -11.60 11.33 -10.33
CA GLU A 122 -12.87 11.81 -10.88
C GLU A 122 -13.39 13.07 -10.16
N ARG A 123 -13.11 13.19 -8.85
CA ARG A 123 -13.51 14.36 -8.05
C ARG A 123 -12.50 15.50 -8.10
N LEU A 124 -11.26 15.22 -8.51
CA LEU A 124 -10.15 16.16 -8.49
C LEU A 124 -10.40 17.34 -9.43
N SER A 125 -10.27 18.56 -8.91
CA SER A 125 -10.40 19.76 -9.75
C SER A 125 -9.19 19.90 -10.70
N PRO A 126 -9.39 20.37 -11.94
CA PRO A 126 -8.29 20.54 -12.90
C PRO A 126 -7.14 21.42 -12.40
N GLU A 127 -7.44 22.37 -11.52
CA GLU A 127 -6.46 23.29 -10.92
C GLU A 127 -5.41 22.57 -10.06
N LEU A 128 -5.77 21.41 -9.47
CA LEU A 128 -4.87 20.62 -8.62
C LEU A 128 -4.12 19.52 -9.38
N MET A 129 -4.57 19.19 -10.60
CA MET A 129 -4.08 18.06 -11.39
C MET A 129 -2.58 18.13 -11.67
N MET A 130 -2.08 19.32 -12.06
CA MET A 130 -0.65 19.51 -12.28
C MET A 130 0.17 19.32 -11.01
N GLY A 131 -0.39 19.64 -9.85
CA GLY A 131 0.27 19.40 -8.58
C GLY A 131 0.36 17.92 -8.25
N VAL A 132 -0.78 17.22 -8.34
CA VAL A 132 -0.85 15.77 -8.12
C VAL A 132 0.09 15.02 -9.05
N TYR A 133 0.11 15.36 -10.34
CA TYR A 133 1.00 14.73 -11.32
C TYR A 133 2.49 14.85 -10.95
N ASN A 134 2.88 15.97 -10.36
CA ASN A 134 4.28 16.23 -9.98
C ASN A 134 4.60 15.80 -8.54
N ASN A 135 3.60 15.63 -7.68
CA ASN A 135 3.75 15.44 -6.24
C ASN A 135 2.79 14.34 -5.75
N ALA A 136 3.01 13.12 -6.19
CA ALA A 136 2.33 11.95 -5.65
C ALA A 136 3.33 11.04 -4.94
N VAL A 137 3.01 10.64 -3.71
CA VAL A 137 3.90 9.81 -2.87
C VAL A 137 3.11 8.71 -2.17
N ALA A 138 3.64 7.49 -2.21
CA ALA A 138 3.17 6.37 -1.43
C ALA A 138 3.98 6.22 -0.13
N VAL A 139 3.26 5.92 0.95
CA VAL A 139 3.78 5.70 2.30
C VAL A 139 3.09 4.46 2.91
N GLY A 140 3.44 4.11 4.14
CA GLY A 140 2.91 2.91 4.79
C GLY A 140 3.72 1.66 4.44
N GLY A 141 3.69 0.65 5.31
CA GLY A 141 4.59 -0.50 5.20
C GLY A 141 4.42 -1.31 3.93
N SER A 142 3.18 -1.41 3.43
CA SER A 142 2.86 -2.19 2.23
C SER A 142 3.24 -1.45 0.93
N SER A 143 3.55 -0.15 1.00
CA SER A 143 4.05 0.60 -0.17
C SER A 143 5.40 0.13 -0.71
N ARG A 144 6.11 -0.72 0.04
CA ARG A 144 7.41 -1.27 -0.35
C ARG A 144 7.32 -2.48 -1.29
N LEU A 145 6.13 -2.94 -1.63
CA LEU A 145 5.96 -4.01 -2.62
C LEU A 145 6.58 -3.57 -3.95
N ARG A 146 7.41 -4.43 -4.53
CA ARG A 146 8.09 -4.14 -5.81
C ARG A 146 7.05 -4.06 -6.93
N GLY A 147 7.19 -3.11 -7.84
CA GLY A 147 6.22 -2.90 -8.92
C GLY A 147 5.09 -1.93 -8.60
N LEU A 148 5.02 -1.39 -7.36
CA LEU A 148 3.93 -0.47 -6.99
C LEU A 148 3.91 0.80 -7.84
N LYS A 149 5.07 1.43 -8.08
CA LYS A 149 5.16 2.68 -8.85
C LYS A 149 4.69 2.44 -10.28
N GLU A 150 5.15 1.35 -10.86
CA GLU A 150 4.87 0.91 -12.21
C GLU A 150 3.39 0.57 -12.35
N ARG A 151 2.81 -0.23 -11.43
CA ARG A 151 1.39 -0.57 -11.47
C ARG A 151 0.50 0.66 -11.32
N VAL A 152 0.80 1.56 -10.39
CA VAL A 152 0.01 2.79 -10.25
C VAL A 152 0.12 3.65 -11.52
N PHE A 153 1.32 3.78 -12.09
CA PHE A 153 1.50 4.52 -13.34
C PHE A 153 0.74 3.89 -14.52
N ASP A 154 0.76 2.56 -14.65
CA ASP A 154 0.06 1.83 -15.70
C ASP A 154 -1.46 2.10 -15.67
N GLU A 155 -2.02 2.24 -14.47
CA GLU A 155 -3.48 2.35 -14.25
C GLU A 155 -4.00 3.79 -14.36
N ILE A 156 -3.28 4.76 -13.77
CA ILE A 156 -3.77 6.14 -13.68
C ILE A 156 -2.89 7.16 -14.41
N SER A 157 -1.78 6.73 -15.04
CA SER A 157 -0.84 7.61 -15.76
C SER A 157 -0.25 8.75 -14.92
N ILE A 158 -0.21 8.58 -13.60
CA ILE A 158 0.38 9.53 -12.64
C ILE A 158 1.60 8.86 -12.01
N PRO A 159 2.81 9.43 -12.18
CA PRO A 159 3.99 8.89 -11.54
C PRO A 159 3.89 9.10 -10.03
N ILE A 160 4.30 8.08 -9.27
CA ILE A 160 4.38 8.18 -7.81
C ILE A 160 5.80 7.90 -7.34
N GLU A 161 6.19 8.56 -6.26
CA GLU A 161 7.37 8.17 -5.48
C GLU A 161 6.96 7.29 -4.31
N VAL A 162 7.87 6.47 -3.80
CA VAL A 162 7.68 5.76 -2.53
C VAL A 162 8.60 6.45 -1.54
N SER A 163 8.09 6.82 -0.37
CA SER A 163 8.91 7.47 0.66
C SER A 163 10.09 6.58 1.06
N ASP A 164 11.25 7.19 1.31
CA ASP A 164 12.46 6.49 1.77
C ASP A 164 12.30 5.81 3.14
N ASP A 165 11.34 6.27 3.95
CA ASP A 165 11.07 5.72 5.28
C ASP A 165 9.55 5.57 5.52
N PRO A 166 8.86 4.76 4.69
CA PRO A 166 7.41 4.75 4.59
C PRO A 166 6.75 4.20 5.87
N MET A 167 7.49 3.45 6.68
CA MET A 167 7.05 2.88 7.95
C MET A 167 6.90 3.93 9.06
N THR A 168 7.66 5.04 9.02
CA THR A 168 7.70 6.01 10.11
C THR A 168 7.17 7.38 9.74
N VAL A 169 6.82 7.61 8.46
CA VAL A 169 6.31 8.92 7.97
C VAL A 169 5.18 9.45 8.84
N VAL A 170 4.17 8.62 9.15
CA VAL A 170 3.01 9.04 9.94
C VAL A 170 3.43 9.48 11.35
N ALA A 171 4.29 8.71 12.03
CA ALA A 171 4.77 9.05 13.37
C ALA A 171 5.62 10.33 13.36
N LYS A 172 6.49 10.50 12.37
CA LYS A 172 7.31 11.72 12.20
C LYS A 172 6.44 12.94 11.93
N GLY A 173 5.48 12.85 11.01
CA GLY A 173 4.54 13.93 10.72
C GLY A 173 3.74 14.34 11.96
N THR A 174 3.27 13.36 12.72
CA THR A 174 2.58 13.58 14.00
C THR A 174 3.47 14.33 15.00
N ALA A 175 4.74 13.92 15.13
CA ALA A 175 5.69 14.57 16.03
C ALA A 175 5.99 16.03 15.63
N ILE A 176 6.13 16.31 14.33
CA ILE A 176 6.34 17.67 13.80
C ILE A 176 5.14 18.56 14.16
N VAL A 177 3.92 18.10 13.89
CA VAL A 177 2.69 18.85 14.20
C VAL A 177 2.54 19.09 15.70
N ALA A 178 2.86 18.08 16.53
CA ALA A 178 2.82 18.20 17.98
C ALA A 178 3.84 19.23 18.51
N ALA A 179 5.01 19.33 17.88
CA ALA A 179 6.04 20.30 18.23
C ALA A 179 5.73 21.73 17.72
N GLU A 180 5.09 21.85 16.56
CA GLU A 180 4.76 23.12 15.92
C GLU A 180 3.28 23.19 15.49
N PRO A 181 2.33 23.40 16.43
CA PRO A 181 0.91 23.36 16.12
C PRO A 181 0.46 24.41 15.10
N LEU A 182 1.24 25.48 14.89
CA LEU A 182 1.00 26.55 13.92
C LEU A 182 1.16 26.11 12.45
N ALA A 183 1.77 24.95 12.19
CA ALA A 183 2.02 24.45 10.84
C ALA A 183 0.77 23.97 10.08
N LEU A 184 -0.34 23.74 10.80
CA LEU A 184 -1.62 23.31 10.21
C LEU A 184 -2.51 24.51 9.87
N GLU A 185 -3.36 24.36 8.85
CA GLU A 185 -4.45 25.30 8.57
C GLU A 185 -5.31 25.55 9.83
N PRO A 186 -5.77 26.80 10.09
CA PRO A 186 -6.45 27.17 11.33
C PRO A 186 -7.65 26.27 11.69
N GLU A 187 -8.42 25.82 10.69
CA GLU A 187 -9.56 24.93 10.90
C GLU A 187 -9.14 23.51 11.33
N VAL A 188 -8.05 22.99 10.75
CA VAL A 188 -7.48 21.69 11.10
C VAL A 188 -6.91 21.73 12.52
N ARG A 189 -6.22 22.83 12.89
CA ARG A 189 -5.74 23.07 14.25
C ARG A 189 -6.86 23.05 15.28
N LEU A 190 -7.98 23.70 14.97
CA LEU A 190 -9.13 23.78 15.87
C LEU A 190 -9.78 22.41 16.13
N ARG A 191 -9.71 21.50 15.16
CA ARG A 191 -10.17 20.11 15.30
C ARG A 191 -9.17 19.24 16.05
N ALA A 192 -7.87 19.40 15.80
CA ALA A 192 -6.80 18.62 16.45
C ALA A 192 -6.60 18.96 17.94
N MET A 193 -7.02 20.15 18.40
CA MET A 193 -6.94 20.57 19.81
C MET A 193 -8.14 20.14 20.68
N LYS A 194 -9.14 19.48 20.10
CA LYS A 194 -10.30 18.93 20.82
C LYS A 194 -10.11 17.43 21.06
#